data_AF-A0A919TAE3-F1
#
_entry.id   AF-A0A919TAE3-F1
#
_cell.length_a   1.000
_cell.length_b   1.000
_cell.length_c   1.000
_cell.angle_alpha   90.00
_cell.angle_beta   90.00
_cell.angle_gamma   90.00
#
_symmetry.space_group_name_H-M   'P 1'
#
loop_
_entity.id
_entity.type
_entity.pdbx_description
1 polymer ?
#
loop_
_entity_poly.entity_id
_entity_poly.type
_entity_poly.pdbx_seq_one_letter_code
_entity_poly.pdbx_strand_id
1 'polypeptide(L)'
;MRRRKLLAVTLSTAVVGALGVLGITNASAAALDPTLPPGGNFDLAIWQLQLPTGSPGSPDTISPAKLKGASGYNNPTYFWTDKNDGSMTFWAPEKGVTTPNSNYARSELREMNRDGSAANWSLSGNHTLSAQLRIPSVTKNVCVGQVHLGTGGSSTKPLLELYYRPNGDIYIGTENSPAGGQTLHKVGNVALGVKWTYVINVTGNKINLTVNGSKTSYTIPSSFNPYKQYFKAGSYNQSSSDSTSNGAKVKFYSLTVSHG
;
A
#
# COMPACT_ATOMS: atom_id res chain seq x y z
N MET A 1 -16.70 -28.91 -64.38
CA MET A 1 -17.51 -28.32 -63.29
C MET A 1 -17.32 -29.17 -62.03
N ARG A 2 -16.63 -28.62 -61.02
CA ARG A 2 -16.14 -29.33 -59.83
C ARG A 2 -17.23 -29.46 -58.76
N ARG A 3 -17.49 -30.70 -58.32
CA ARG A 3 -18.32 -31.06 -57.16
C ARG A 3 -17.64 -30.55 -55.87
N ARG A 4 -18.37 -29.79 -55.03
CA ARG A 4 -17.95 -29.45 -53.65
C ARG A 4 -18.63 -30.44 -52.69
N LYS A 5 -17.82 -31.28 -52.03
CA LYS A 5 -18.22 -32.08 -50.87
C LYS A 5 -18.05 -31.23 -49.61
N LEU A 6 -19.07 -31.19 -48.75
CA LEU A 6 -18.95 -30.63 -47.39
C LEU A 6 -18.10 -31.57 -46.54
N LEU A 7 -17.10 -31.02 -45.85
CA LEU A 7 -16.43 -31.68 -44.72
C LEU A 7 -17.05 -31.16 -43.43
N ALA A 8 -17.65 -32.06 -42.65
CA ALA A 8 -18.00 -31.84 -41.26
C ALA A 8 -16.72 -31.93 -40.42
N VAL A 9 -16.44 -30.91 -39.61
CA VAL A 9 -15.38 -30.95 -38.60
C VAL A 9 -16.05 -31.20 -37.26
N THR A 10 -15.85 -32.39 -36.72
CA THR A 10 -16.18 -32.77 -35.34
C THR A 10 -15.21 -32.09 -34.38
N LEU A 11 -15.73 -31.25 -33.46
CA LEU A 11 -14.99 -30.76 -32.30
C LEU A 11 -15.10 -31.79 -31.17
N SER A 12 -13.98 -32.39 -30.79
CA SER A 12 -13.86 -33.26 -29.61
C SER A 12 -13.77 -32.38 -28.35
N THR A 13 -14.77 -32.48 -27.46
CA THR A 13 -14.72 -31.89 -26.13
C THR A 13 -13.86 -32.77 -25.21
N ALA A 14 -12.66 -32.31 -24.86
CA ALA A 14 -11.90 -32.88 -23.76
C ALA A 14 -12.45 -32.34 -22.43
N VAL A 15 -13.06 -33.21 -21.64
CA VAL A 15 -13.42 -32.94 -20.25
C VAL A 15 -12.15 -33.02 -19.42
N VAL A 16 -11.67 -31.88 -18.92
CA VAL A 16 -10.63 -31.84 -17.87
C VAL A 16 -11.34 -31.52 -16.56
N GLY A 17 -11.18 -32.42 -15.59
CA GLY A 17 -11.87 -32.44 -14.31
C GLY A 17 -11.69 -31.17 -13.48
N ALA A 18 -12.80 -30.74 -12.89
CA ALA A 18 -12.82 -29.68 -11.89
C ALA A 18 -12.16 -30.17 -10.59
N LEU A 19 -10.94 -29.72 -10.31
CA LEU A 19 -10.47 -29.60 -8.93
C LEU A 19 -11.08 -28.32 -8.35
N GLY A 20 -11.81 -28.48 -7.23
CA GLY A 20 -12.53 -27.39 -6.57
C GLY A 20 -11.63 -26.24 -6.18
N VAL A 21 -11.81 -25.10 -6.87
CA VAL A 21 -11.35 -23.80 -6.40
C VAL A 21 -12.35 -23.36 -5.33
N LEU A 22 -11.95 -23.50 -4.07
CA LEU A 22 -12.63 -22.88 -2.94
C LEU A 22 -12.82 -21.39 -3.21
N GLY A 23 -14.09 -20.97 -3.17
CA GLY A 23 -14.56 -19.69 -3.66
C GLY A 23 -13.86 -18.51 -3.03
N ILE A 24 -13.12 -17.77 -3.86
CA ILE A 24 -12.93 -16.35 -3.65
C ILE A 24 -14.28 -15.74 -4.03
N THR A 25 -15.10 -15.40 -3.03
CA THR A 25 -16.27 -14.57 -3.28
C THR A 25 -15.77 -13.30 -3.95
N ASN A 26 -16.15 -13.08 -5.21
CA ASN A 26 -16.07 -11.78 -5.85
C ASN A 26 -16.96 -10.84 -5.04
N ALA A 27 -16.43 -10.30 -3.94
CA ALA A 27 -16.94 -9.07 -3.39
C ALA A 27 -16.78 -8.06 -4.53
N SER A 28 -17.89 -7.72 -5.18
CA SER A 28 -17.94 -6.57 -6.08
C SER A 28 -17.41 -5.40 -5.28
N ALA A 29 -16.17 -4.99 -5.53
CA ALA A 29 -15.66 -3.75 -4.98
C ALA A 29 -16.67 -2.69 -5.41
N ALA A 30 -17.37 -2.07 -4.45
CA ALA A 30 -18.26 -0.97 -4.75
C ALA A 30 -17.49 0.02 -5.61
N ALA A 31 -18.07 0.43 -6.74
CA ALA A 31 -17.42 1.39 -7.61
C ALA A 31 -17.14 2.67 -6.80
N LEU A 32 -15.91 3.17 -6.87
CA LEU A 32 -15.54 4.41 -6.19
C LEU A 32 -16.35 5.56 -6.79
N ASP A 33 -16.84 6.45 -5.92
CA ASP A 33 -17.58 7.65 -6.30
C ASP A 33 -16.60 8.83 -6.46
N PRO A 34 -16.36 9.34 -7.68
CA PRO A 34 -15.45 10.45 -7.92
C PRO A 34 -15.92 11.80 -7.35
N THR A 35 -17.16 11.88 -6.88
CA THR A 35 -17.75 13.09 -6.28
C THR A 35 -17.52 13.16 -4.76
N LEU A 36 -17.18 12.04 -4.12
CA LEU A 36 -16.87 11.98 -2.69
C LEU A 36 -15.38 12.24 -2.42
N PRO A 37 -15.03 12.85 -1.27
CA PRO A 37 -13.64 12.87 -0.81
C PRO A 37 -13.16 11.45 -0.50
N PRO A 38 -11.83 11.24 -0.30
CA PRO A 38 -11.31 9.89 -0.04
C PRO A 38 -12.00 9.17 1.13
N GLY A 39 -12.35 9.90 2.20
CA GLY A 39 -13.07 9.35 3.35
C GLY A 39 -14.49 8.85 3.08
N GLY A 40 -15.11 9.26 1.97
CA GLY A 40 -16.42 8.75 1.54
C GLY A 40 -16.32 7.44 0.76
N ASN A 41 -15.14 7.16 0.20
CA ASN A 41 -14.86 5.96 -0.61
C ASN A 41 -14.09 4.88 0.17
N PHE A 42 -13.33 5.27 1.20
CA PHE A 42 -12.45 4.40 1.99
C PHE A 42 -12.75 4.55 3.48
N ASP A 43 -12.63 3.46 4.25
CA ASP A 43 -12.72 3.54 5.71
C ASP A 43 -11.45 4.21 6.28
N LEU A 44 -11.48 5.54 6.36
CA LEU A 44 -10.39 6.34 6.91
C LEU A 44 -10.51 6.60 8.41
N ALA A 45 -11.48 5.98 9.10
CA ALA A 45 -11.65 6.16 10.55
C ALA A 45 -10.52 5.52 11.39
N ILE A 46 -9.67 4.70 10.76
CA ILE A 46 -8.50 4.05 11.36
C ILE A 46 -7.18 4.59 10.81
N TRP A 47 -7.17 5.79 10.23
CA TRP A 47 -5.97 6.34 9.62
C TRP A 47 -5.76 7.79 10.03
N GLN A 48 -4.51 8.15 10.29
CA GLN A 48 -4.03 9.53 10.32
C GLN A 48 -3.23 9.77 9.03
N LEU A 49 -3.37 10.92 8.40
CA LEU A 49 -2.61 11.28 7.21
C LEU A 49 -1.46 12.20 7.60
N GLN A 50 -0.24 11.87 7.18
CA GLN A 50 0.92 12.76 7.20
C GLN A 50 1.06 13.43 5.83
N LEU A 51 1.26 14.74 5.80
CA LEU A 51 1.40 15.54 4.57
C LEU A 51 2.83 16.05 4.39
N PRO A 52 3.26 16.39 3.16
CA PRO A 52 4.59 16.94 2.90
C PRO A 52 4.67 18.47 3.19
N THR A 53 3.79 18.98 4.05
CA THR A 53 3.68 20.38 4.49
C THR A 53 3.91 20.48 6.00
N GLY A 54 3.98 21.69 6.55
CA GLY A 54 4.24 21.93 7.97
C GLY A 54 5.54 22.70 8.20
N SER A 55 6.10 22.60 9.40
CA SER A 55 7.40 23.20 9.74
C SER A 55 8.53 22.17 9.60
N PRO A 56 9.79 22.59 9.40
CA PRO A 56 10.92 21.66 9.31
C PRO A 56 10.94 20.64 10.45
N GLY A 57 11.04 19.34 10.11
CA GLY A 57 11.02 18.25 11.07
C GLY A 57 9.64 17.91 11.65
N SER A 58 8.57 18.63 11.30
CA SER A 58 7.23 18.44 11.85
C SER A 58 6.17 18.53 10.75
N PRO A 59 5.94 17.43 10.00
CA PRO A 59 4.93 17.40 8.97
C PRO A 59 3.51 17.59 9.54
N ASP A 60 2.64 18.25 8.78
CA ASP A 60 1.23 18.38 9.13
C ASP A 60 0.57 17.00 9.21
N THR A 61 -0.31 16.84 10.20
CA THR A 61 -1.09 15.61 10.38
C THR A 61 -2.59 15.88 10.40
N ILE A 62 -3.34 15.03 9.71
CA ILE A 62 -4.81 15.06 9.69
C ILE A 62 -5.33 13.84 10.43
N SER A 63 -6.10 14.07 11.49
CA SER A 63 -6.61 13.02 12.36
C SER A 63 -7.70 12.16 11.69
N PRO A 64 -7.95 10.93 12.20
CA PRO A 64 -9.03 10.08 11.68
C PRO A 64 -10.39 10.76 11.66
N ALA A 65 -10.70 11.56 12.68
CA ALA A 65 -11.95 12.29 12.77
C ALA A 65 -12.15 13.31 11.63
N LYS A 66 -11.05 13.90 11.13
CA LYS A 66 -11.09 14.82 9.99
C LYS A 66 -11.06 14.07 8.65
N LEU A 67 -10.55 12.84 8.59
CA LEU A 67 -10.43 12.07 7.35
C LEU A 67 -11.69 11.30 6.97
N LYS A 68 -12.45 10.80 7.95
CA LYS A 68 -13.56 9.86 7.71
C LYS A 68 -14.79 10.50 7.08
N GLY A 69 -15.53 9.71 6.30
CA GLY A 69 -16.87 10.02 5.82
C GLY A 69 -16.93 10.92 4.59
N ALA A 70 -18.14 11.18 4.12
CA ALA A 70 -18.43 11.96 2.91
C ALA A 70 -18.06 13.45 3.00
N SER A 71 -17.75 13.95 4.21
CA SER A 71 -17.23 15.30 4.44
C SER A 71 -15.76 15.29 4.89
N GLY A 72 -15.07 14.17 4.65
CA GLY A 72 -13.69 13.96 5.04
C GLY A 72 -12.71 14.90 4.33
N TYR A 73 -11.54 15.08 4.94
CA TYR A 73 -10.47 15.92 4.43
C TYR A 73 -10.08 15.56 2.99
N ASN A 74 -9.91 16.60 2.19
CA ASN A 74 -9.49 16.52 0.80
C ASN A 74 -8.56 17.71 0.51
N ASN A 75 -7.40 17.43 -0.08
CA ASN A 75 -6.39 18.39 -0.47
C ASN A 75 -6.02 18.15 -1.94
N PRO A 76 -6.36 19.07 -2.85
CA PRO A 76 -6.19 18.86 -4.29
C PRO A 76 -4.73 18.72 -4.74
N THR A 77 -3.76 19.01 -3.86
CA THR A 77 -2.32 18.95 -4.16
C THR A 77 -1.70 17.64 -3.68
N TYR A 78 -2.02 17.18 -2.48
CA TYR A 78 -1.27 16.09 -1.82
C TYR A 78 -2.11 14.86 -1.48
N PHE A 79 -3.43 15.00 -1.31
CA PHE A 79 -4.32 13.90 -0.94
C PHE A 79 -5.76 14.15 -1.41
N TRP A 80 -6.20 13.50 -2.50
CA TRP A 80 -7.52 13.77 -3.08
C TRP A 80 -8.18 12.56 -3.75
N THR A 81 -9.48 12.66 -4.02
CA THR A 81 -10.18 11.75 -4.94
C THR A 81 -9.97 12.22 -6.38
N ASP A 82 -9.41 11.36 -7.23
CA ASP A 82 -9.30 11.67 -8.65
C ASP A 82 -10.68 11.60 -9.33
N LYS A 83 -11.07 12.69 -9.99
CA LYS A 83 -12.39 12.85 -10.61
C LYS A 83 -12.66 11.90 -11.78
N ASN A 84 -11.64 11.28 -12.35
CA ASN A 84 -11.80 10.39 -13.51
C ASN A 84 -12.10 8.94 -13.11
N ASP A 85 -11.60 8.49 -11.96
CA ASP A 85 -11.66 7.08 -11.56
C ASP A 85 -11.97 6.83 -10.07
N GLY A 86 -12.24 7.88 -9.29
CA GLY A 86 -12.60 7.80 -7.88
C GLY A 86 -11.48 7.37 -6.94
N SER A 87 -10.26 7.17 -7.43
CA SER A 87 -9.15 6.65 -6.62
C SER A 87 -8.69 7.66 -5.57
N MET A 88 -8.38 7.16 -4.37
CA MET A 88 -7.66 7.92 -3.35
C MET A 88 -6.22 8.13 -3.79
N THR A 89 -5.86 9.39 -4.06
CA THR A 89 -4.62 9.78 -4.72
C THR A 89 -3.71 10.52 -3.76
N PHE A 90 -2.45 10.12 -3.72
CA PHE A 90 -1.38 10.71 -2.93
C PHE A 90 -0.34 11.32 -3.87
N TRP A 91 0.15 12.50 -3.50
CA TRP A 91 1.34 13.10 -4.12
C TRP A 91 2.34 13.49 -3.03
N ALA A 92 3.58 13.02 -3.19
CA ALA A 92 4.70 13.40 -2.33
C ALA A 92 5.83 13.94 -3.23
N PRO A 93 6.12 15.24 -3.20
CA PRO A 93 7.21 15.84 -3.97
C PRO A 93 8.59 15.51 -3.37
N GLU A 94 9.65 15.73 -4.14
CA GLU A 94 11.04 15.68 -3.63
C GLU A 94 11.31 16.80 -2.62
N LYS A 95 10.81 18.00 -2.89
CA LYS A 95 10.82 19.14 -1.96
C LYS A 95 9.55 19.15 -1.11
N GLY A 96 9.61 18.51 0.04
CA GLY A 96 8.54 18.54 1.04
C GLY A 96 9.09 18.44 2.45
N VAL A 97 8.24 18.77 3.44
CA VAL A 97 8.58 18.64 4.86
C VAL A 97 8.77 17.17 5.22
N THR A 98 9.83 16.89 5.97
CA THR A 98 10.17 15.54 6.44
C THR A 98 10.03 15.45 7.95
N THR A 99 9.95 14.21 8.46
CA THR A 99 10.06 13.96 9.91
C THR A 99 11.54 14.02 10.35
N PRO A 100 11.85 14.12 11.65
CA PRO A 100 13.23 14.30 12.10
C PRO A 100 14.16 13.13 11.73
N ASN A 101 13.59 11.94 11.52
CA ASN A 101 14.32 10.70 11.25
C ASN A 101 14.18 10.22 9.80
N SER A 102 13.75 11.10 8.89
CA SER A 102 13.54 10.78 7.48
C SER A 102 14.07 11.90 6.59
N ASN A 103 14.73 11.49 5.50
CA ASN A 103 15.22 12.41 4.49
C ASN A 103 14.20 12.69 3.38
N TYR A 104 12.99 12.15 3.52
CA TYR A 104 12.06 11.99 2.42
C TYR A 104 10.65 12.43 2.82
N ALA A 105 10.03 13.24 1.95
CA ALA A 105 8.69 13.73 2.16
C ALA A 105 7.65 12.61 1.89
N ARG A 106 6.47 12.76 2.48
CA ARG A 106 5.38 11.78 2.35
C ARG A 106 4.02 12.44 2.30
N SER A 107 3.13 11.84 1.52
CA SER A 107 1.69 11.91 1.71
C SER A 107 1.25 10.48 2.02
N GLU A 108 1.11 10.15 3.29
CA GLU A 108 1.07 8.75 3.73
C GLU A 108 0.18 8.57 4.96
N LEU A 109 -0.66 7.54 4.92
CA LEU A 109 -1.50 7.14 6.02
C LEU A 109 -0.68 6.35 7.05
N ARG A 110 -0.96 6.61 8.33
CA ARG A 110 -0.45 5.90 9.50
C ARG A 110 -1.65 5.31 10.24
N GLU A 111 -1.64 4.01 10.45
CA GLU A 111 -2.76 3.28 11.05
C GLU A 111 -3.03 3.75 12.49
N MET A 112 -4.27 3.98 12.83
CA MET A 112 -4.80 4.41 14.13
C MET A 112 -5.88 3.42 14.58
N ASN A 113 -6.21 3.44 15.86
CA ASN A 113 -7.44 2.80 16.34
C ASN A 113 -8.65 3.70 16.05
N ARG A 114 -9.86 3.13 16.03
CA ARG A 114 -11.11 3.88 15.75
C ARG A 114 -11.41 4.98 16.76
N ASP A 115 -10.90 4.87 17.97
CA ASP A 115 -10.99 5.90 19.02
C ASP A 115 -10.01 7.07 18.80
N GLY A 116 -9.17 7.00 17.75
CA GLY A 116 -8.16 8.00 17.43
C GLY A 116 -6.82 7.79 18.13
N SER A 117 -6.69 6.77 19.00
CA SER A 117 -5.43 6.41 19.64
C SER A 117 -4.48 5.73 18.65
N ALA A 118 -3.20 5.71 19.00
CA ALA A 118 -2.19 5.15 18.12
C ALA A 118 -2.27 3.62 18.07
N ALA A 119 -2.51 3.03 16.88
CA ALA A 119 -2.38 1.59 16.68
C ALA A 119 -0.97 1.12 17.05
N ASN A 120 -0.89 0.04 17.82
CA ASN A 120 0.33 -0.57 18.34
C ASN A 120 0.04 -2.06 18.61
N TRP A 121 -0.18 -2.83 17.54
CA TRP A 121 -0.49 -4.26 17.65
C TRP A 121 0.77 -5.10 17.90
N SER A 122 0.59 -6.36 18.30
CA SER A 122 1.64 -7.28 18.74
C SER A 122 1.89 -8.35 17.69
N LEU A 123 3.15 -8.76 17.45
CA LEU A 123 3.46 -9.83 16.48
C LEU A 123 2.75 -11.17 16.73
N SER A 124 2.26 -11.39 17.94
CA SER A 124 1.49 -12.60 18.30
C SER A 124 0.14 -12.72 17.61
N GLY A 125 -0.42 -11.63 17.06
CA GLY A 125 -1.69 -11.64 16.35
C GLY A 125 -1.56 -12.01 14.87
N ASN A 126 -2.67 -11.87 14.15
CA ASN A 126 -2.74 -12.00 12.71
C ASN A 126 -3.18 -10.66 12.09
N HIS A 127 -2.28 -9.98 11.39
CA HIS A 127 -2.50 -8.60 10.95
C HIS A 127 -2.31 -8.48 9.45
N THR A 128 -3.30 -7.94 8.75
CA THR A 128 -3.30 -7.89 7.29
C THR A 128 -3.62 -6.48 6.79
N LEU A 129 -2.76 -5.97 5.90
CA LEU A 129 -2.99 -4.80 5.07
C LEU A 129 -3.14 -5.27 3.61
N SER A 130 -4.28 -4.98 2.99
CA SER A 130 -4.54 -5.30 1.58
C SER A 130 -4.83 -4.04 0.78
N ALA A 131 -4.29 -3.96 -0.44
CA ALA A 131 -4.53 -2.84 -1.33
C ALA A 131 -4.55 -3.26 -2.81
N GLN A 132 -5.36 -2.53 -3.59
CA GLN A 132 -5.21 -2.41 -5.03
C GLN A 132 -4.78 -0.97 -5.34
N LEU A 133 -3.72 -0.81 -6.13
CA LEU A 133 -3.14 0.50 -6.42
C LEU A 133 -2.50 0.56 -7.81
N ARG A 134 -2.15 1.77 -8.25
CA ARG A 134 -1.20 2.01 -9.34
C ARG A 134 -0.28 3.17 -9.02
N ILE A 135 0.85 3.24 -9.71
CA ILE A 135 1.82 4.33 -9.61
C ILE A 135 1.81 5.06 -10.96
N PRO A 136 1.13 6.22 -11.10
CA PRO A 136 1.19 6.99 -12.33
C PRO A 136 2.55 7.60 -12.62
N SER A 137 3.31 7.99 -11.58
CA SER A 137 4.63 8.60 -11.74
C SER A 137 5.48 8.41 -10.49
N VAL A 138 6.78 8.20 -10.68
CA VAL A 138 7.78 8.12 -9.60
C VAL A 138 9.14 8.54 -10.17
N THR A 139 9.87 9.41 -9.47
CA THR A 139 11.19 9.89 -9.92
C THR A 139 12.30 8.87 -9.68
N LYS A 140 12.44 8.36 -8.45
CA LYS A 140 13.39 7.29 -8.11
C LYS A 140 12.67 6.06 -7.60
N ASN A 141 12.30 6.01 -6.32
CA ASN A 141 11.49 4.91 -5.78
C ASN A 141 10.41 5.48 -4.88
N VAL A 142 9.34 4.72 -4.65
CA VAL A 142 8.29 5.08 -3.69
C VAL A 142 7.98 3.89 -2.81
N CYS A 143 7.89 4.11 -1.51
CA CYS A 143 7.31 3.13 -0.60
C CYS A 143 5.79 3.32 -0.55
N VAL A 144 5.05 2.24 -0.80
CA VAL A 144 3.58 2.25 -0.95
C VAL A 144 2.84 1.53 0.18
N GLY A 145 3.57 0.78 1.01
CA GLY A 145 3.03 0.03 2.13
C GLY A 145 4.14 -0.32 3.12
N GLN A 146 3.86 -0.25 4.42
CA GLN A 146 4.84 -0.53 5.46
C GLN A 146 4.21 -1.27 6.63
N VAL A 147 5.05 -2.00 7.36
CA VAL A 147 4.84 -2.27 8.78
C VAL A 147 5.94 -1.55 9.52
N HIS A 148 5.58 -0.62 10.39
CA HIS A 148 6.53 0.20 11.10
C HIS A 148 6.55 -0.13 12.59
N LEU A 149 7.72 -0.03 13.23
CA LEU A 149 7.81 -0.21 14.67
C LEU A 149 7.15 0.97 15.40
N GLY A 150 6.38 0.64 16.43
CA GLY A 150 5.74 1.55 17.37
C GLY A 150 6.38 1.46 18.75
N THR A 151 5.54 1.35 19.79
CA THR A 151 6.00 1.21 21.19
C THR A 151 6.85 -0.06 21.41
N GLY A 152 7.63 -0.10 22.49
CA GLY A 152 8.48 -1.24 22.85
C GLY A 152 10.00 -1.01 22.72
N GLY A 153 10.40 0.20 22.33
CA GLY A 153 11.80 0.65 22.34
C GLY A 153 11.95 2.02 21.67
N SER A 154 13.20 2.46 21.45
CA SER A 154 13.52 3.76 20.84
C SER A 154 13.70 3.71 19.31
N SER A 155 13.52 2.53 18.69
CA SER A 155 13.73 2.38 17.26
C SER A 155 12.71 3.18 16.45
N THR A 156 13.21 3.84 15.41
CA THR A 156 12.42 4.55 14.40
C THR A 156 12.41 3.82 13.07
N LYS A 157 12.86 2.56 13.04
CA LYS A 157 12.97 1.75 11.83
C LYS A 157 11.65 1.05 11.51
N PRO A 158 11.40 0.71 10.24
CA PRO A 158 10.30 -0.17 9.90
C PRO A 158 10.61 -1.63 10.31
N LEU A 159 9.60 -2.48 10.27
CA LEU A 159 9.80 -3.92 10.14
C LEU A 159 9.95 -4.29 8.66
N LEU A 160 9.12 -3.68 7.81
CA LEU A 160 9.18 -3.85 6.35
C LEU A 160 8.71 -2.59 5.61
N GLU A 161 9.20 -2.45 4.39
CA GLU A 161 8.77 -1.45 3.41
C GLU A 161 8.56 -2.11 2.04
N LEU A 162 7.43 -1.82 1.37
CA LEU A 162 7.14 -2.28 0.02
C LEU A 162 7.38 -1.14 -0.97
N TYR A 163 8.41 -1.29 -1.80
CA TYR A 163 8.86 -0.28 -2.75
C TYR A 163 8.44 -0.61 -4.18
N TYR A 164 8.20 0.46 -4.95
CA TYR A 164 8.02 0.44 -6.39
C TYR A 164 9.05 1.37 -7.07
N ARG A 165 9.60 0.93 -8.20
CA ARG A 165 10.63 1.64 -8.99
C ARG A 165 10.12 2.06 -10.38
N PRO A 166 10.76 3.01 -11.10
CA PRO A 166 10.21 3.59 -12.32
C PRO A 166 10.22 2.59 -13.48
N ASN A 167 11.11 1.59 -13.42
CA ASN A 167 11.17 0.46 -14.35
C ASN A 167 10.08 -0.62 -14.08
N GLY A 168 9.20 -0.39 -13.11
CA GLY A 168 8.13 -1.31 -12.74
C GLY A 168 8.49 -2.34 -11.68
N ASP A 169 9.75 -2.41 -11.25
CA ASP A 169 10.17 -3.40 -10.26
C ASP A 169 9.57 -3.12 -8.89
N ILE A 170 9.10 -4.19 -8.25
CA ILE A 170 8.56 -4.17 -6.90
C ILE A 170 9.54 -4.91 -5.99
N TYR A 171 9.91 -4.26 -4.89
CA TYR A 171 10.80 -4.81 -3.87
C TYR A 171 10.15 -4.77 -2.51
N ILE A 172 10.32 -5.80 -1.71
CA ILE A 172 10.15 -5.70 -0.26
C ILE A 172 11.53 -5.50 0.38
N GLY A 173 11.64 -4.50 1.24
CA GLY A 173 12.74 -4.34 2.17
C GLY A 173 12.35 -4.86 3.54
N THR A 174 13.07 -5.85 4.07
CA THR A 174 12.89 -6.34 5.44
C THR A 174 14.05 -5.85 6.29
N GLU A 175 13.76 -5.21 7.42
CA GLU A 175 14.81 -4.74 8.32
C GLU A 175 15.47 -5.92 9.05
N ASN A 176 16.80 -5.90 9.12
CA ASN A 176 17.56 -6.99 9.73
C ASN A 176 17.46 -6.96 11.26
N SER A 177 17.20 -5.78 11.84
CA SER A 177 17.03 -5.58 13.28
C SER A 177 16.33 -4.24 13.56
N PRO A 178 15.91 -3.96 14.81
CA PRO A 178 15.47 -2.62 15.19
C PRO A 178 16.54 -1.53 15.03
N ALA A 179 17.82 -1.86 14.87
CA ALA A 179 18.87 -0.88 14.55
C ALA A 179 18.92 -0.53 13.05
N GLY A 180 18.21 -1.30 12.21
CA GLY A 180 18.20 -1.18 10.75
C GLY A 180 18.98 -2.32 10.08
N GLY A 181 19.43 -2.06 8.85
CA GLY A 181 20.19 -2.99 8.02
C GLY A 181 19.38 -3.62 6.88
N GLN A 182 18.33 -2.98 6.40
CA GLN A 182 17.38 -3.51 5.43
C GLN A 182 17.97 -4.37 4.30
N THR A 183 17.38 -5.55 4.11
CA THR A 183 17.64 -6.44 2.96
C THR A 183 16.51 -6.30 1.94
N LEU A 184 16.86 -6.05 0.68
CA LEU A 184 15.90 -5.91 -0.42
C LEU A 184 15.70 -7.23 -1.18
N HIS A 185 14.45 -7.58 -1.45
CA HIS A 185 14.06 -8.73 -2.26
C HIS A 185 13.14 -8.28 -3.39
N LYS A 186 13.49 -8.60 -4.65
CA LYS A 186 12.59 -8.36 -5.79
C LYS A 186 11.43 -9.34 -5.71
N VAL A 187 10.20 -8.84 -5.73
CA VAL A 187 8.97 -9.63 -5.51
C VAL A 187 7.98 -9.54 -6.67
N GLY A 188 8.25 -8.68 -7.65
CA GLY A 188 7.43 -8.57 -8.84
C GLY A 188 7.91 -7.49 -9.80
N ASN A 189 7.20 -7.38 -10.91
CA ASN A 189 7.32 -6.28 -11.85
C ASN A 189 5.92 -5.97 -12.40
N VAL A 190 5.55 -4.69 -12.40
CA VAL A 190 4.30 -4.17 -12.98
C VAL A 190 4.64 -2.86 -13.67
N ALA A 191 4.24 -2.69 -14.93
CA ALA A 191 4.52 -1.47 -15.67
C ALA A 191 3.91 -0.22 -15.00
N LEU A 192 4.56 0.94 -15.20
CA LEU A 192 4.10 2.22 -14.66
C LEU A 192 2.66 2.52 -15.12
N GLY A 193 1.83 3.01 -14.20
CA GLY A 193 0.42 3.30 -14.45
C GLY A 193 -0.51 2.08 -14.48
N VAL A 194 -0.01 0.86 -14.41
CA VAL A 194 -0.83 -0.36 -14.36
C VAL A 194 -1.29 -0.66 -12.93
N LYS A 195 -2.55 -1.08 -12.77
CA LYS A 195 -3.09 -1.52 -11.48
C LYS A 195 -2.49 -2.85 -11.06
N TRP A 196 -2.19 -2.98 -9.78
CA TRP A 196 -1.74 -4.21 -9.16
C TRP A 196 -2.25 -4.30 -7.73
N THR A 197 -2.04 -5.46 -7.11
CA THR A 197 -2.50 -5.75 -5.75
C THR A 197 -1.34 -6.18 -4.87
N TYR A 198 -1.40 -5.78 -3.60
CA TYR A 198 -0.59 -6.40 -2.56
C TYR A 198 -1.43 -6.79 -1.34
N VAL A 199 -0.96 -7.83 -0.65
CA VAL A 199 -1.41 -8.21 0.69
C VAL A 199 -0.17 -8.39 1.55
N ILE A 200 0.00 -7.55 2.56
CA ILE A 200 1.00 -7.72 3.61
C ILE A 200 0.29 -8.36 4.80
N ASN A 201 0.69 -9.57 5.15
CA ASN A 201 0.16 -10.28 6.32
C ASN A 201 1.29 -10.60 7.29
N VAL A 202 1.16 -10.17 8.54
CA VAL A 202 2.08 -10.47 9.64
C VAL A 202 1.38 -11.44 10.57
N THR A 203 1.96 -12.63 10.75
CA THR A 203 1.42 -13.66 11.65
C THR A 203 2.56 -14.43 12.29
N GLY A 204 2.56 -14.49 13.62
CA GLY A 204 3.66 -15.06 14.39
C GLY A 204 4.98 -14.37 14.07
N ASN A 205 5.99 -15.14 13.68
CA ASN A 205 7.31 -14.62 13.28
C ASN A 205 7.47 -14.49 11.76
N LYS A 206 6.37 -14.35 11.00
CA LYS A 206 6.43 -14.29 9.54
C LYS A 206 5.78 -13.04 8.98
N ILE A 207 6.45 -12.48 7.98
CA ILE A 207 5.87 -11.59 6.98
C ILE A 207 5.49 -12.48 5.79
N ASN A 208 4.23 -12.43 5.40
CA ASN A 208 3.71 -13.03 4.18
C ASN A 208 3.30 -11.90 3.24
N LEU A 209 4.00 -11.75 2.12
CA LEU A 209 3.65 -10.77 1.10
C LEU A 209 3.02 -11.52 -0.08
N THR A 210 1.89 -11.04 -0.57
CA THR A 210 1.31 -11.48 -1.85
C THR A 210 1.28 -10.30 -2.80
N VAL A 211 1.87 -10.42 -3.99
CA VAL A 211 1.82 -9.42 -5.07
C VAL A 211 1.18 -10.05 -6.30
N ASN A 212 0.02 -9.54 -6.75
CA ASN A 212 -0.76 -10.11 -7.86
C ASN A 212 -0.97 -11.63 -7.76
N GLY A 213 -1.30 -12.11 -6.55
CA GLY A 213 -1.50 -13.54 -6.28
C GLY A 213 -0.23 -14.36 -6.02
N SER A 214 0.96 -13.84 -6.36
CA SER A 214 2.24 -14.50 -6.07
C SER A 214 2.68 -14.23 -4.65
N LYS A 215 2.88 -15.28 -3.85
CA LYS A 215 3.23 -15.19 -2.43
C LYS A 215 4.72 -15.40 -2.17
N THR A 216 5.31 -14.54 -1.34
CA THR A 216 6.63 -14.70 -0.72
C THR A 216 6.52 -14.63 0.80
N SER A 217 7.50 -15.18 1.52
CA SER A 217 7.52 -15.18 2.99
C SER A 217 8.92 -14.90 3.54
N TYR A 218 8.97 -14.14 4.63
CA TYR A 218 10.19 -13.72 5.30
C TYR A 218 10.05 -13.92 6.81
N THR A 219 11.11 -14.39 7.44
CA THR A 219 11.16 -14.55 8.90
C THR A 219 11.45 -13.21 9.57
N ILE A 220 10.72 -12.90 10.63
CA ILE A 220 10.94 -11.76 11.50
C ILE A 220 12.00 -12.15 12.55
N PRO A 221 13.15 -11.46 12.61
CA PRO A 221 14.13 -11.66 13.67
C PRO A 221 13.52 -11.46 15.07
N SER A 222 13.91 -12.28 16.04
CA SER A 222 13.39 -12.21 17.42
C SER A 222 13.71 -10.88 18.12
N SER A 223 14.69 -10.12 17.62
CA SER A 223 15.00 -8.77 18.10
C SER A 223 13.84 -7.78 17.94
N PHE A 224 12.85 -8.07 17.10
CA PHE A 224 11.64 -7.26 16.95
C PHE A 224 10.54 -7.61 17.98
N ASN A 225 10.65 -8.71 18.73
CA ASN A 225 9.62 -9.16 19.68
C ASN A 225 9.22 -8.13 20.75
N PRO A 226 10.12 -7.27 21.28
CA PRO A 226 9.73 -6.25 22.25
C PRO A 226 8.83 -5.16 21.66
N TYR A 227 8.85 -4.98 20.33
CA TYR A 227 8.16 -3.89 19.66
C TYR A 227 6.72 -4.25 19.33
N LYS A 228 5.87 -3.23 19.37
CA LYS A 228 4.57 -3.19 18.72
C LYS A 228 4.71 -2.61 17.32
N GLN A 229 3.67 -2.75 16.52
CA GLN A 229 3.70 -2.39 15.11
C GLN A 229 2.44 -1.63 14.71
N TYR A 230 2.53 -0.96 13.57
CA TYR A 230 1.40 -0.36 12.87
C TYR A 230 1.63 -0.36 11.35
N PHE A 231 0.56 -0.36 10.58
CA PHE A 231 0.61 -0.25 9.14
C PHE A 231 0.78 1.20 8.68
N LYS A 232 1.40 1.36 7.51
CA LYS A 232 1.36 2.60 6.72
C LYS A 232 1.06 2.31 5.26
N ALA A 233 0.41 3.24 4.57
CA ALA A 233 0.14 3.13 3.13
C ALA A 233 -0.01 4.52 2.49
N GLY A 234 0.51 4.71 1.28
CA GLY A 234 0.42 6.00 0.58
C GLY A 234 1.56 6.22 -0.38
N SER A 235 2.07 7.45 -0.43
CA SER A 235 3.26 7.85 -1.19
C SER A 235 4.34 8.34 -0.23
N TYR A 236 5.33 7.51 0.04
CA TYR A 236 6.56 7.89 0.74
C TYR A 236 7.72 7.92 -0.26
N ASN A 237 7.99 9.12 -0.80
CA ASN A 237 8.88 9.33 -1.95
C ASN A 237 10.35 9.16 -1.56
N GLN A 238 11.00 8.08 -2.00
CA GLN A 238 12.40 7.76 -1.67
C GLN A 238 13.40 8.56 -2.54
N SER A 239 13.15 9.86 -2.69
CA SER A 239 14.07 10.81 -3.29
C SER A 239 13.88 12.20 -2.71
N SER A 240 14.94 12.99 -2.76
CA SER A 240 14.97 14.36 -2.26
C SER A 240 15.77 15.24 -3.21
N SER A 241 15.28 16.46 -3.42
CA SER A 241 15.85 17.54 -4.22
C SER A 241 15.05 18.82 -3.91
N ASP A 242 15.42 19.94 -4.52
CA ASP A 242 14.63 21.18 -4.43
C ASP A 242 13.42 21.22 -5.40
N SER A 243 13.14 20.13 -6.11
CA SER A 243 12.02 20.07 -7.06
C SER A 243 10.68 19.82 -6.37
N THR A 244 9.68 20.64 -6.71
CA THR A 244 8.28 20.45 -6.30
C THR A 244 7.45 19.64 -7.31
N SER A 245 8.00 19.39 -8.51
CA SER A 245 7.34 18.65 -9.60
C SER A 245 7.85 17.22 -9.76
N ASN A 246 9.05 16.92 -9.26
CA ASN A 246 9.53 15.56 -9.09
C ASN A 246 8.97 14.97 -7.80
N GLY A 247 8.81 13.65 -7.76
CA GLY A 247 8.27 12.95 -6.61
C GLY A 247 7.56 11.66 -7.02
N ALA A 248 6.59 11.25 -6.21
CA ALA A 248 5.81 10.06 -6.45
C ALA A 248 4.31 10.30 -6.30
N LYS A 249 3.56 9.92 -7.33
CA LYS A 249 2.10 9.87 -7.34
C LYS A 249 1.66 8.42 -7.18
N VAL A 250 0.75 8.17 -6.24
CA VAL A 250 0.21 6.83 -5.97
C VAL A 250 -1.30 6.92 -5.89
N LYS A 251 -2.01 5.99 -6.53
CA LYS A 251 -3.48 5.93 -6.51
C LYS A 251 -3.94 4.61 -5.97
N PHE A 252 -4.79 4.64 -4.94
CA PHE A 252 -5.41 3.46 -4.33
C PHE A 252 -6.85 3.31 -4.81
N TYR A 253 -7.22 2.07 -5.11
CA TYR A 253 -8.57 1.65 -5.50
C TYR A 253 -9.25 0.80 -4.43
N SER A 254 -8.46 0.16 -3.57
CA SER A 254 -8.91 -0.44 -2.33
C SER A 254 -7.79 -0.34 -1.29
N LEU A 255 -8.17 -0.22 -0.02
CA LEU A 255 -7.25 -0.25 1.11
C LEU A 255 -8.02 -0.77 2.32
N THR A 256 -7.63 -1.93 2.85
CA THR A 256 -8.31 -2.55 3.99
C THR A 256 -7.30 -3.09 4.99
N VAL A 257 -7.66 -3.00 6.27
CA VAL A 257 -6.89 -3.58 7.37
C VAL A 257 -7.79 -4.56 8.12
N SER A 258 -7.20 -5.67 8.57
CA SER A 258 -7.85 -6.61 9.49
C SER A 258 -6.85 -7.10 10.54
N HIS A 259 -7.31 -7.26 11.77
CA HIS A 259 -6.58 -7.94 12.83
C HIS A 259 -7.41 -9.12 13.34
N GLY A 260 -6.74 -10.20 13.73
CA GLY A 260 -7.31 -11.38 14.38
C GLY A 260 -6.32 -12.03 15.34
#